data_AF-M1PJI4-F1
#
_entry.id   AF-M1PJI4-F1
#
_cell.length_a   1.000
_cell.length_b   1.000
_cell.length_c   1.000
_cell.angle_alpha   90.00
_cell.angle_beta   90.00
_cell.angle_gamma   90.00
#
_symmetry.space_group_name_H-M   'P 1'
#
loop_
_entity.id
_entity.type
_entity.pdbx_description
1 polymer ?
#
loop_
_entity_poly.entity_id
_entity_poly.type
_entity_poly.pdbx_seq_one_letter_code
_entity_poly.pdbx_strand_id
1 'polypeptide(L)'
;MNKSFFSAVGVLTLIGGFLLSSHAFAAESYDSKKFGPKNPIIMDSPVNVIFDHRVHTEQVGLACAACHEDLFAMQRGVTPKIDQTMSALVKGRSCGACHDGETAFAANTLCNSCHFQPKDLKSSDPHPHTVTH
;
A
#
# COMPACT_ATOMS: atom_id res chain seq x y z
N MET A 1 21.16 73.55 28.43
CA MET A 1 21.83 72.41 29.08
C MET A 1 21.73 71.18 28.18
N ASN A 2 22.89 70.74 27.68
CA ASN A 2 23.27 69.36 27.35
C ASN A 2 22.64 68.81 26.05
N LYS A 3 23.16 69.20 24.87
CA LYS A 3 24.22 68.55 24.08
C LYS A 3 23.86 67.12 23.59
N SER A 4 23.54 67.06 22.30
CA SER A 4 23.66 65.89 21.41
C SER A 4 25.00 65.17 21.59
N PHE A 5 25.10 63.88 21.27
CA PHE A 5 26.26 63.23 20.63
C PHE A 5 26.03 61.70 20.48
N PHE A 6 26.09 61.19 19.23
CA PHE A 6 26.54 59.85 18.77
C PHE A 6 25.82 58.59 19.32
N SER A 7 25.37 57.64 18.51
CA SER A 7 26.22 56.87 17.61
C SER A 7 25.39 56.07 16.61
N ALA A 8 25.75 56.20 15.34
CA ALA A 8 25.27 55.42 14.22
C ALA A 8 26.09 54.12 14.11
N VAL A 9 25.66 53.02 14.73
CA VAL A 9 26.04 51.64 14.34
C VAL A 9 24.91 50.72 14.81
N GLY A 10 24.03 50.35 13.89
CA GLY A 10 22.88 49.51 14.19
C GLY A 10 22.48 48.66 12.99
N VAL A 11 23.48 47.97 12.43
CA VAL A 11 23.34 46.66 11.76
C VAL A 11 22.11 46.51 10.85
N LEU A 12 22.34 46.97 9.63
CA LEU A 12 21.78 46.48 8.37
C LEU A 12 21.78 44.93 8.28
N THR A 13 20.80 44.21 8.83
CA THR A 13 20.50 42.81 8.45
C THR A 13 19.06 42.36 8.80
N LEU A 14 18.02 43.12 8.43
CA LEU A 14 16.60 42.67 8.55
C LEU A 14 15.98 42.19 7.22
N ILE A 15 16.78 41.79 6.23
CA ILE A 15 16.28 41.26 4.93
C ILE A 15 17.00 39.97 4.50
N GLY A 16 17.70 39.27 5.41
CA GLY A 16 18.57 38.13 5.08
C GLY A 16 18.15 36.78 5.65
N GLY A 17 16.86 36.54 5.90
CA GLY A 17 16.39 35.40 6.71
C GLY A 17 15.38 34.45 6.06
N PHE A 18 15.06 34.61 4.77
CA PHE A 18 14.35 33.56 4.04
C PHE A 18 15.39 32.62 3.43
N LEU A 19 16.15 31.95 4.31
CA LEU A 19 16.86 30.75 3.94
C LEU A 19 15.80 29.80 3.38
N LEU A 20 15.90 29.52 2.08
CA LEU A 20 15.25 28.38 1.46
C LEU A 20 15.61 27.16 2.31
N SER A 21 14.75 26.81 3.28
CA SER A 21 14.69 25.44 3.78
C SER A 21 14.17 24.61 2.63
N SER A 22 15.09 24.25 1.74
CA SER A 22 15.03 23.06 0.91
C SER A 22 14.84 21.88 1.86
N HIS A 23 13.59 21.67 2.28
CA HIS A 23 13.15 20.35 2.66
C HIS A 23 13.23 19.54 1.38
N ALA A 24 14.41 18.96 1.15
CA ALA A 24 14.52 17.76 0.38
C ALA A 24 13.49 16.82 1.00
N PHE A 25 12.37 16.61 0.31
CA PHE A 25 11.45 15.52 0.62
C PHE A 25 12.26 14.25 0.40
N ALA A 26 12.94 13.81 1.45
CA ALA A 26 13.47 12.46 1.53
C ALA A 26 12.24 11.58 1.35
N ALA A 27 12.15 10.90 0.21
CA ALA A 27 11.14 9.88 0.01
C ALA A 27 11.29 8.89 1.16
N GLU A 28 10.27 8.84 2.02
CA GLU A 28 10.27 7.95 3.17
C GLU A 28 10.41 6.50 2.66
N SER A 29 11.34 5.74 3.22
CA SER A 29 11.57 4.36 2.82
C SER A 29 10.31 3.53 3.12
N TYR A 30 9.95 2.62 2.23
CA TYR A 30 8.79 1.75 2.43
C TYR A 30 8.89 0.94 3.73
N ASP A 31 7.90 1.10 4.62
CA ASP A 31 7.79 0.36 5.87
C ASP A 31 6.95 -0.91 5.67
N SER A 32 7.62 -2.03 5.43
CA SER A 32 6.97 -3.33 5.24
C SER A 32 6.33 -3.89 6.51
N LYS A 33 6.71 -3.42 7.70
CA LYS A 33 6.07 -3.85 8.96
C LYS A 33 4.71 -3.19 9.12
N LYS A 34 4.58 -1.97 8.63
CA LYS A 34 3.33 -1.20 8.66
C LYS A 34 2.39 -1.56 7.51
N PHE A 35 2.94 -1.74 6.31
CA PHE A 35 2.14 -1.89 5.09
C PHE A 35 2.21 -3.28 4.44
N GLY A 36 2.85 -4.25 5.09
CA GLY A 36 2.99 -5.60 4.57
C GLY A 36 4.09 -5.76 3.50
N PRO A 37 4.07 -6.86 2.73
CA PRO A 37 5.00 -7.07 1.63
C PRO A 37 4.88 -6.01 0.54
N LYS A 38 6.03 -5.51 0.06
CA LYS A 38 6.09 -4.51 -1.01
C LYS A 38 5.56 -5.04 -2.34
N ASN A 39 5.87 -6.30 -2.64
CA ASN A 39 5.50 -6.90 -3.92
C ASN A 39 4.12 -7.55 -3.81
N PRO A 40 3.28 -7.45 -4.85
CA PRO A 40 1.97 -8.05 -4.84
C PRO A 40 1.99 -9.57 -4.65
N ILE A 41 0.90 -10.06 -4.06
CA ILE A 41 0.58 -11.47 -4.00
C ILE A 41 -0.07 -11.90 -5.30
N ILE A 42 0.61 -12.79 -6.03
CA ILE A 42 0.08 -13.52 -7.18
C ILE A 42 -0.41 -14.89 -6.71
N MET A 43 -1.67 -15.18 -7.00
CA MET A 43 -2.26 -16.51 -6.96
C MET A 43 -2.49 -16.95 -8.40
N ASP A 44 -1.88 -18.05 -8.82
CA ASP A 44 -1.70 -18.43 -10.23
C ASP A 44 -2.62 -19.57 -10.71
N SER A 45 -3.47 -20.11 -9.83
CA SER A 45 -4.39 -21.21 -10.15
C SER A 45 -5.71 -21.11 -9.38
N PRO A 46 -6.88 -21.43 -9.98
CA PRO A 46 -7.08 -21.85 -11.38
C PRO A 46 -7.06 -20.68 -12.39
N VAL A 47 -7.13 -19.45 -11.89
CA VAL A 47 -7.03 -18.21 -12.68
C VAL A 47 -6.12 -17.26 -11.92
N ASN A 48 -5.34 -16.46 -12.65
CA ASN A 48 -4.40 -15.55 -12.03
C ASN A 48 -5.13 -14.38 -11.33
N VAL A 49 -4.78 -14.13 -10.07
CA VAL A 49 -5.30 -13.05 -9.22
C VAL A 49 -4.15 -12.30 -8.55
N ILE A 50 -4.21 -10.96 -8.55
CA ILE A 50 -3.28 -10.10 -7.81
C ILE A 50 -3.96 -9.57 -6.55
N PHE A 51 -3.25 -9.61 -5.43
CA PHE A 51 -3.57 -8.89 -4.22
C PHE A 51 -2.40 -7.98 -3.82
N ASP A 52 -2.66 -6.68 -3.63
CA ASP A 52 -1.65 -5.70 -3.23
C ASP A 52 -1.91 -5.24 -1.79
N HIS A 53 -1.00 -5.56 -0.88
CA HIS A 53 -1.09 -5.11 0.51
C HIS A 53 -1.10 -3.59 0.62
N ARG A 54 -0.28 -2.89 -0.18
CA ARG A 54 -0.16 -1.44 -0.15
C ARG A 54 -1.49 -0.75 -0.41
N VAL A 55 -2.27 -1.26 -1.35
CA VAL A 55 -3.63 -0.74 -1.61
C VAL A 55 -4.49 -0.87 -0.36
N HIS A 56 -4.47 -2.01 0.31
CA HIS A 56 -5.33 -2.27 1.46
C HIS A 56 -4.85 -1.58 2.74
N THR A 57 -3.56 -1.56 3.02
CA THR A 57 -3.01 -1.03 4.29
C THR A 57 -2.58 0.42 4.20
N GLU A 58 -1.95 0.85 3.10
CA GLU A 58 -1.45 2.22 2.95
C GLU A 58 -2.54 3.14 2.40
N GLN A 59 -3.22 2.73 1.32
CA GLN A 59 -4.17 3.60 0.63
C GLN A 59 -5.56 3.57 1.28
N VAL A 60 -6.06 2.37 1.63
CA VAL A 60 -7.37 2.20 2.29
C VAL A 60 -7.23 2.33 3.82
N GLY A 61 -6.07 2.01 4.40
CA GLY A 61 -5.82 2.18 5.83
C GLY A 61 -6.26 1.02 6.71
N LEU A 62 -6.42 -0.19 6.16
CA LEU A 62 -6.77 -1.37 6.93
C LEU A 62 -5.60 -1.81 7.84
N ALA A 63 -5.93 -2.13 9.09
CA ALA A 63 -4.97 -2.73 10.01
C ALA A 63 -4.71 -4.20 9.65
N CYS A 64 -3.54 -4.73 9.98
CA CYS A 64 -3.18 -6.13 9.71
C CYS A 64 -4.21 -7.11 10.27
N ALA A 65 -4.76 -6.81 11.46
CA ALA A 65 -5.76 -7.61 12.15
C ALA A 65 -7.13 -7.63 11.45
N ALA A 66 -7.39 -6.72 10.51
CA ALA A 66 -8.63 -6.75 9.72
C ALA A 66 -8.68 -7.96 8.77
N CYS A 67 -7.52 -8.51 8.41
CA CYS A 67 -7.39 -9.67 7.53
C CYS A 67 -6.80 -10.88 8.25
N HIS A 68 -5.84 -10.66 9.14
CA HIS A 68 -5.05 -11.72 9.76
C HIS A 68 -5.40 -11.92 11.25
N GLU A 69 -5.53 -13.15 11.74
CA GLU A 69 -5.46 -14.43 11.02
C GLU A 69 -6.84 -14.97 10.58
N ASP A 70 -7.90 -14.18 10.81
CA ASP A 70 -9.28 -14.60 10.64
C ASP A 70 -9.65 -14.91 9.19
N LEU A 71 -9.31 -14.02 8.26
CA LEU A 71 -9.63 -14.17 6.83
C LEU A 71 -8.49 -14.83 6.06
N PHE A 72 -7.24 -14.63 6.48
CA PHE A 72 -6.05 -15.15 5.82
C PHE A 72 -4.95 -15.44 6.83
N ALA A 73 -4.14 -16.47 6.59
CA ALA A 73 -2.90 -16.66 7.33
C ALA A 73 -1.81 -15.67 6.88
N MET A 74 -0.88 -15.31 7.76
CA MET A 74 0.31 -14.50 7.40
C MET A 74 1.39 -15.32 6.66
N GLN A 75 0.99 -16.34 5.90
CA GLN A 75 1.90 -17.19 5.14
C GLN A 75 1.27 -17.60 3.80
N ARG A 76 2.02 -17.39 2.72
CA ARG A 76 1.60 -17.81 1.37
C ARG A 76 1.73 -19.33 1.24
N GLY A 77 0.78 -19.95 0.56
CA GLY A 77 0.81 -21.40 0.28
C GLY A 77 0.58 -22.30 1.50
N VAL A 78 0.44 -21.73 2.71
CA VAL A 78 0.02 -22.47 3.91
C VAL A 78 -1.46 -22.19 4.12
N THR A 79 -2.28 -23.07 3.58
CA THR A 79 -3.73 -23.05 3.75
C THR A 79 -4.11 -23.83 5.01
N PRO A 80 -4.98 -23.31 5.90
CA PRO A 80 -6.27 -23.96 6.07
C PRO A 80 -7.05 -23.77 4.77
N LYS A 81 -7.89 -24.73 4.35
CA LYS A 81 -8.69 -24.65 3.11
C LYS A 81 -9.68 -23.48 3.16
N ILE A 82 -9.21 -22.25 2.98
CA ILE A 82 -10.06 -21.08 2.83
C ILE A 82 -10.67 -21.18 1.45
N ASP A 83 -11.99 -21.25 1.38
CA ASP A 83 -12.73 -21.31 0.14
C ASP A 83 -12.69 -19.92 -0.51
N GLN A 84 -11.83 -19.77 -1.52
CA GLN A 84 -11.64 -18.54 -2.29
C GLN A 84 -12.39 -18.58 -3.63
N THR A 85 -13.35 -19.48 -3.79
CA THR A 85 -14.18 -19.52 -4.99
C THR A 85 -15.06 -18.28 -5.09
N MET A 86 -15.42 -17.85 -6.31
CA MET A 86 -16.35 -16.73 -6.48
C MET A 86 -17.69 -16.95 -5.76
N SER A 87 -18.15 -18.20 -5.66
CA SER A 87 -19.35 -18.57 -4.88
C SER A 87 -19.19 -18.30 -3.38
N ALA A 88 -17.98 -18.50 -2.83
CA ALA A 88 -17.68 -18.14 -1.46
C ALA A 88 -17.60 -16.63 -1.25
N LEU A 89 -16.99 -15.90 -2.19
CA LEU A 89 -16.90 -14.45 -2.14
C LEU A 89 -18.30 -13.80 -2.13
N VAL A 90 -19.21 -14.26 -2.99
CA VAL A 90 -20.61 -13.78 -2.99
C VAL A 90 -21.35 -14.10 -1.67
N LYS A 91 -20.85 -15.05 -0.88
CA LYS A 91 -21.37 -15.39 0.46
C LYS A 91 -20.64 -14.67 1.59
N GLY A 92 -19.85 -13.64 1.30
CA GLY A 92 -19.15 -12.84 2.31
C GLY A 92 -17.88 -13.50 2.87
N ARG A 93 -17.31 -14.51 2.21
CA ARG A 93 -16.10 -15.19 2.67
C ARG A 93 -14.85 -14.69 1.92
N SER A 94 -13.69 -14.81 2.54
CA SER A 94 -12.40 -14.42 1.95
C SER A 94 -12.46 -12.96 1.46
N CYS A 95 -12.06 -12.66 0.22
CA CYS A 95 -12.12 -11.33 -0.37
C CYS A 95 -13.53 -10.71 -0.29
N GLY A 96 -14.57 -11.54 -0.35
CA GLY A 96 -15.96 -11.12 -0.31
C GLY A 96 -16.43 -10.62 1.05
N ALA A 97 -15.64 -10.80 2.12
CA ALA A 97 -15.93 -10.20 3.43
C ALA A 97 -15.95 -8.66 3.38
N CYS A 98 -15.23 -8.06 2.41
CA CYS A 98 -15.25 -6.62 2.15
C CYS A 98 -15.65 -6.29 0.70
N HIS A 99 -15.37 -7.17 -0.28
CA HIS A 99 -15.85 -6.99 -1.65
C HIS A 99 -17.30 -7.47 -1.82
N ASP A 100 -18.19 -6.91 -1.01
CA ASP A 100 -19.61 -7.25 -0.85
C ASP A 100 -20.54 -6.32 -1.64
N GLY A 101 -20.04 -5.18 -2.12
CA GLY A 101 -20.83 -4.14 -2.80
C GLY A 101 -21.22 -2.97 -1.89
N GLU A 102 -20.92 -3.05 -0.60
CA GLU A 102 -21.19 -2.02 0.41
C GLU A 102 -19.89 -1.45 0.99
N THR A 103 -19.01 -2.32 1.47
CA THR A 103 -17.69 -1.98 2.03
C THR A 103 -16.69 -1.63 0.94
N ALA A 104 -16.70 -2.40 -0.15
CA ALA A 104 -15.95 -2.16 -1.38
C ALA A 104 -16.75 -2.63 -2.59
N PHE A 105 -16.20 -2.50 -3.81
CA PHE A 105 -16.87 -3.01 -5.00
C PHE A 105 -17.18 -4.51 -4.86
N ALA A 106 -18.35 -4.93 -5.32
CA ALA A 106 -18.77 -6.32 -5.24
C ALA A 106 -17.84 -7.22 -6.08
N ALA A 107 -17.41 -8.35 -5.52
CA ALA A 107 -16.47 -9.25 -6.18
C ALA A 107 -16.96 -9.78 -7.54
N ASN A 108 -18.27 -9.80 -7.77
CA ASN A 108 -18.89 -10.28 -9.00
C ASN A 108 -19.15 -9.18 -10.05
N THR A 109 -18.76 -7.93 -9.82
CA THR A 109 -19.01 -6.82 -10.78
C THR A 109 -17.78 -6.37 -11.56
N LEU A 110 -16.58 -6.44 -10.97
CA LEU A 110 -15.34 -5.93 -11.57
C LEU A 110 -14.26 -7.02 -11.66
N CYS A 111 -14.48 -8.01 -12.52
CA CYS A 111 -13.63 -9.20 -12.61
C CYS A 111 -12.14 -8.87 -12.86
N ASN A 112 -11.88 -7.87 -13.72
CA ASN A 112 -10.53 -7.46 -14.11
C ASN A 112 -9.80 -6.60 -13.05
N SER A 113 -10.45 -6.24 -11.95
CA SER A 113 -9.80 -5.57 -10.82
C SER A 113 -8.93 -6.52 -9.99
N CYS A 114 -9.19 -7.82 -10.08
CA CYS A 114 -8.41 -8.85 -9.39
C CYS A 114 -7.80 -9.84 -10.38
N HIS A 115 -8.58 -10.28 -11.39
CA HIS A 115 -8.13 -11.25 -12.38
C HIS A 115 -7.36 -10.58 -13.51
N PHE A 116 -6.23 -11.19 -13.89
CA PHE A 116 -5.38 -10.67 -14.95
C PHE A 116 -4.90 -11.79 -15.88
N GLN A 117 -4.46 -11.42 -17.08
CA GLN A 117 -3.85 -12.39 -17.99
C GLN A 117 -2.33 -12.41 -17.75
N PRO A 118 -1.67 -13.59 -17.76
CA PRO A 118 -0.22 -13.69 -17.53
C PRO A 118 0.64 -12.77 -18.42
N LYS A 119 0.16 -12.46 -19.63
CA LYS A 119 0.83 -11.54 -20.57
C LYS A 119 0.97 -10.10 -20.03
N ASP A 120 0.20 -9.76 -19.00
CA ASP A 120 0.15 -8.46 -18.35
C ASP A 120 1.18 -8.36 -17.18
N LEU A 121 1.89 -9.44 -16.82
CA LEU A 121 2.92 -9.47 -15.76
C LEU A 121 4.32 -9.00 -16.18
N LYS A 122 4.46 -8.30 -17.31
CA LYS A 122 5.77 -7.72 -17.66
C LYS A 122 6.11 -6.59 -16.67
N SER A 123 6.95 -6.91 -15.68
CA SER A 123 8.11 -6.09 -15.22
C SER A 123 8.40 -5.98 -13.71
N SER A 124 7.93 -6.86 -12.82
CA SER A 124 8.22 -6.64 -11.39
C SER A 124 8.69 -7.80 -10.50
N ASP A 125 9.20 -8.93 -10.99
CA ASP A 125 10.09 -9.76 -10.15
C ASP A 125 10.98 -10.76 -10.94
N PRO A 126 12.28 -10.92 -10.56
CA PRO A 126 13.21 -11.90 -11.12
C PRO A 126 13.22 -13.25 -10.37
N HIS A 127 12.17 -13.60 -9.62
CA HIS A 127 12.11 -14.92 -8.98
C HIS A 127 11.47 -15.94 -9.93
N PRO A 128 12.17 -17.02 -10.31
CA PRO A 128 11.60 -18.02 -11.20
C PRO A 128 10.47 -18.72 -10.47
N HIS A 129 9.25 -18.55 -10.98
CA HIS A 129 8.14 -19.43 -10.67
C HIS A 129 8.51 -20.82 -11.19
N THR A 130 9.13 -21.66 -10.35
CA THR A 130 9.21 -23.09 -10.61
C THR A 130 7.82 -23.67 -10.45
N VAL A 131 7.10 -23.73 -11.56
CA VAL A 131 5.95 -24.61 -11.74
C VAL A 131 6.53 -26.02 -11.85
N THR A 132 6.57 -26.78 -10.76
CA THR A 132 6.70 -28.23 -10.86
C THR A 132 5.36 -28.76 -11.34
N HIS A 133 5.37 -29.30 -12.57
CA HIS A 133 4.28 -30.06 -13.18
C HIS A 133 3.85 -31.25 -12.34
#